data_AF-A0A928NWY8-F1
#
_entry.id   AF-A0A928NWY8-F1
#
_cell.length_a   1.000
_cell.length_b   1.000
_cell.length_c   1.000
_cell.angle_alpha   90.00
_cell.angle_beta   90.00
_cell.angle_gamma   90.00
#
_symmetry.space_group_name_H-M   'P 1'
#
loop_
_entity.id
_entity.type
_entity.pdbx_description
1 polymer ?
#
loop_
_entity_poly.entity_id
_entity_poly.type
_entity_poly.pdbx_seq_one_letter_code
_entity_poly.pdbx_strand_id
1 'polypeptide(L)'
;MKRLSVKIISLILVAIMLLGCVAACSKKGETLLSIENTEISVNLYMLYLSRMKGLICAGNSAATSDSFWDTIMSADGATTYNKYYSDMVLENTKSYLAAAYEFDKRGYKLPKSTTDAINAEIKALMEADANGSKTQFNNILAQYGANYEVLKEAYIIDAKMNYLKNAIYGADGSLIGANLYDDYYRNNYVRFKQIFYYTYDYEYVTDGDGEEIYYYPESNKIAYDTSATVKTDKDGNPVKDSMGETVYVNIAEDGSVKVAYNTKDGERHRKTDSEGNYIVKPLSEEEIEKIAKSADEMYDKVTTISKDFKTFDNYASDKTEYPNGVYVAKDSNYVSEVIDEVFKMEVGEVRTVRSELGIHILMKYELEEGGYKKSDNSDFFISTDTGNFIFLEDLKNQLLFELIKPNYGNINVDMSVLSGIDMKSVAPNFYY
;
A
#
# COMPACT_ATOMS: atom_id res chain seq x y z
N MET A 1 -28.94 -44.35 -32.82
CA MET A 1 -28.46 -43.04 -33.31
C MET A 1 -28.60 -42.02 -32.17
N LYS A 2 -27.59 -41.18 -31.92
CA LYS A 2 -27.44 -40.16 -30.83
C LYS A 2 -26.29 -40.39 -29.81
N ARG A 3 -25.13 -40.88 -30.25
CA ARG A 3 -23.87 -40.83 -29.45
C ARG A 3 -22.62 -40.41 -30.24
N LEU A 4 -22.79 -39.78 -31.41
CA LEU A 4 -21.66 -39.36 -32.26
C LEU A 4 -21.48 -37.83 -32.38
N SER A 5 -22.41 -37.02 -31.87
CA SER A 5 -22.47 -35.58 -32.19
C SER A 5 -21.88 -34.65 -31.12
N VAL A 6 -21.51 -35.15 -29.94
CA VAL A 6 -21.01 -34.32 -28.82
C VAL A 6 -19.47 -34.34 -28.71
N LYS A 7 -18.79 -35.32 -29.33
CA LYS A 7 -17.32 -35.38 -29.32
C LYS A 7 -16.64 -34.51 -30.37
N ILE A 8 -17.37 -34.00 -31.37
CA ILE A 8 -16.79 -33.18 -32.44
C ILE A 8 -16.82 -31.68 -32.07
N ILE A 9 -17.73 -31.25 -31.19
CA ILE A 9 -17.84 -29.82 -30.80
C ILE A 9 -16.81 -29.43 -29.72
N SER A 10 -16.46 -30.33 -28.78
CA SER A 10 -15.39 -30.07 -27.81
C SER A 10 -13.97 -30.13 -28.40
N LEU A 11 -13.79 -30.78 -29.55
CA LEU A 11 -12.49 -30.79 -30.25
C LEU A 11 -12.29 -29.54 -31.12
N ILE A 12 -13.38 -28.93 -31.60
CA ILE A 12 -13.31 -27.70 -32.40
C ILE A 12 -13.16 -26.45 -31.52
N LEU A 13 -13.74 -26.42 -30.30
CA LEU A 13 -13.53 -25.31 -29.36
C LEU A 13 -12.14 -25.29 -28.71
N VAL A 14 -11.49 -26.46 -28.56
CA VAL A 14 -10.07 -26.53 -28.12
C VAL A 14 -9.12 -26.26 -29.30
N ALA A 15 -9.51 -26.61 -30.53
CA ALA A 15 -8.71 -26.30 -31.73
C ALA A 15 -8.75 -24.80 -32.14
N ILE A 16 -9.79 -24.05 -31.75
CA ILE A 16 -9.88 -22.61 -32.07
C ILE A 16 -9.07 -21.74 -31.08
N MET A 17 -8.77 -22.22 -29.86
CA MET A 17 -7.78 -21.58 -28.97
C MET A 17 -6.32 -21.90 -29.33
N LEU A 18 -6.08 -22.88 -30.20
CA LEU A 18 -4.73 -23.29 -30.65
C LEU A 18 -4.32 -22.67 -32.00
N LEU A 19 -5.21 -21.92 -32.67
CA LEU A 19 -4.96 -21.38 -34.02
C LEU A 19 -4.16 -20.06 -34.06
N GLY A 20 -3.66 -19.56 -32.93
CA GLY A 20 -2.65 -18.50 -32.86
C GLY A 20 -1.20 -18.99 -32.82
N CYS A 21 -0.96 -20.30 -32.66
CA CYS A 21 0.38 -20.86 -32.45
C CYS A 21 1.13 -21.17 -33.76
N VAL A 22 1.14 -20.25 -34.73
CA VAL A 22 1.94 -20.41 -35.95
C VAL A 22 2.77 -19.16 -36.24
N ALA A 23 3.59 -18.78 -35.27
CA ALA A 23 4.82 -18.05 -35.54
C ALA A 23 5.91 -18.51 -34.54
N ALA A 24 6.98 -19.07 -35.10
CA ALA A 24 8.27 -19.44 -34.52
C ALA A 24 8.32 -20.34 -33.26
N CYS A 25 8.96 -21.51 -33.42
CA CYS A 25 9.44 -22.43 -32.39
C CYS A 25 10.52 -21.83 -31.45
N SER A 26 10.27 -20.67 -30.88
CA SER A 26 11.05 -20.08 -29.80
C SER A 26 10.51 -20.61 -28.48
N LYS A 27 11.38 -21.17 -27.61
CA LYS A 27 11.00 -21.58 -26.25
C LYS A 27 10.44 -20.42 -25.41
N LYS A 28 10.57 -19.17 -25.87
CA LYS A 28 10.24 -17.96 -25.11
C LYS A 28 9.27 -17.01 -25.85
N GLY A 29 8.80 -17.33 -27.05
CA GLY A 29 8.02 -16.41 -27.90
C GLY A 29 8.89 -15.46 -28.73
N GLU A 30 8.25 -14.58 -29.51
CA GLU A 30 8.92 -13.55 -30.34
C GLU A 30 9.50 -12.43 -29.47
N THR A 31 10.56 -11.78 -29.97
CA THR A 31 11.21 -10.65 -29.29
C THR A 31 10.30 -9.42 -29.35
N LEU A 32 9.92 -8.91 -28.18
CA LEU A 32 9.08 -7.72 -28.05
C LEU A 32 9.93 -6.46 -27.86
N LEU A 33 10.90 -6.53 -26.96
CA LEU A 33 11.80 -5.41 -26.64
C LEU A 33 13.24 -5.83 -26.87
N SER A 34 14.07 -4.93 -27.42
CA SER A 34 15.50 -5.19 -27.53
C SER A 34 16.37 -3.94 -27.38
N ILE A 35 17.57 -4.15 -26.83
CA ILE A 35 18.72 -3.23 -26.86
C ILE A 35 19.92 -4.07 -27.24
N GLU A 36 20.48 -3.83 -28.44
CA GLU A 36 21.59 -4.63 -28.98
C GLU A 36 21.31 -6.15 -28.88
N ASN A 37 22.10 -6.88 -28.07
CA ASN A 37 21.99 -8.33 -27.88
C ASN A 37 21.14 -8.73 -26.65
N THR A 38 20.51 -7.76 -25.98
CA THR A 38 19.62 -8.02 -24.84
C THR A 38 18.19 -7.91 -25.31
N GLU A 39 17.37 -8.91 -24.97
CA GLU A 39 16.02 -9.05 -25.49
C GLU A 39 15.05 -9.44 -24.38
N ILE A 40 13.81 -8.96 -24.47
CA ILE A 40 12.66 -9.44 -23.71
C ILE A 40 11.62 -9.93 -24.71
N SER A 41 11.13 -11.15 -24.51
CA SER A 41 10.10 -11.74 -25.36
C SER A 41 8.68 -11.30 -24.95
N VAL A 42 7.74 -11.45 -25.87
CA VAL A 42 6.32 -11.17 -25.61
C VAL A 42 5.74 -12.03 -24.49
N ASN A 43 6.18 -13.30 -24.36
CA ASN A 43 5.71 -14.18 -23.28
C ASN A 43 6.15 -13.70 -21.90
N LEU A 44 7.36 -13.12 -21.78
CA LEU A 44 7.81 -12.54 -20.52
C LEU A 44 7.01 -11.29 -20.18
N TYR A 45 6.71 -10.45 -21.16
CA TYR A 45 5.81 -9.31 -20.97
C TYR A 45 4.40 -9.74 -20.55
N MET A 46 3.83 -10.78 -21.15
CA MET A 46 2.55 -11.37 -20.74
C MET A 46 2.58 -11.87 -19.30
N LEU A 47 3.69 -12.47 -18.86
CA LEU A 47 3.86 -12.87 -17.45
C LEU A 47 3.83 -11.65 -16.52
N TYR A 48 4.48 -10.55 -16.88
CA TYR A 48 4.45 -9.32 -16.09
C TYR A 48 3.07 -8.65 -16.06
N LEU A 49 2.34 -8.64 -17.18
CA LEU A 49 0.94 -8.22 -17.22
C LEU A 49 0.09 -9.07 -16.27
N SER A 50 0.29 -10.38 -16.32
CA SER A 50 -0.45 -11.35 -15.53
C SER A 50 -0.21 -11.18 -14.02
N ARG A 51 1.03 -10.93 -13.60
CA ARG A 51 1.39 -10.60 -12.20
C ARG A 51 0.74 -9.30 -11.75
N MET A 52 0.80 -8.25 -12.57
CA MET A 52 0.13 -6.98 -12.28
C MET A 52 -1.39 -7.15 -12.14
N LYS A 53 -2.00 -7.95 -13.03
CA LYS A 53 -3.42 -8.27 -12.97
C LYS A 53 -3.77 -9.02 -11.69
N GLY A 54 -2.93 -9.97 -11.25
CA GLY A 54 -3.09 -10.66 -9.97
C GLY A 54 -3.08 -9.71 -8.77
N LEU A 55 -2.12 -8.80 -8.72
CA LEU A 55 -2.02 -7.77 -7.66
C LEU A 55 -3.29 -6.91 -7.60
N ILE A 56 -3.77 -6.43 -8.74
CA ILE A 56 -4.98 -5.59 -8.80
C ILE A 56 -6.21 -6.40 -8.40
N CYS A 57 -6.35 -7.65 -8.86
CA CYS A 57 -7.46 -8.52 -8.46
C CYS A 57 -7.47 -8.83 -6.96
N ALA A 58 -6.30 -8.91 -6.31
CA ALA A 58 -6.20 -9.14 -4.88
C ALA A 58 -6.70 -7.94 -4.06
N GLY A 59 -6.46 -6.72 -4.53
CA GLY A 59 -6.94 -5.48 -3.90
C GLY A 59 -8.35 -5.05 -4.34
N ASN A 60 -8.82 -5.54 -5.49
CA ASN A 60 -10.10 -5.16 -6.06
C ASN A 60 -10.72 -6.31 -6.88
N SER A 61 -11.71 -6.98 -6.29
CA SER A 61 -12.37 -8.13 -6.91
C SER A 61 -13.07 -7.81 -8.23
N ALA A 62 -13.44 -6.54 -8.49
CA ALA A 62 -14.03 -6.14 -9.76
C ALA A 62 -13.08 -6.34 -10.95
N ALA A 63 -11.76 -6.30 -10.72
CA ALA A 63 -10.73 -6.48 -11.75
C ALA A 63 -10.67 -7.90 -12.34
N THR A 64 -11.39 -8.86 -11.74
CA THR A 64 -11.59 -10.20 -12.29
C THR A 64 -12.50 -10.22 -13.53
N SER A 65 -13.24 -9.13 -13.80
CA SER A 65 -14.15 -8.95 -14.93
C SER A 65 -13.52 -8.13 -16.05
N ASP A 66 -13.77 -8.50 -17.31
CA ASP A 66 -13.39 -7.69 -18.49
C ASP A 66 -13.98 -6.28 -18.45
N SER A 67 -15.18 -6.09 -17.88
CA SER A 67 -15.84 -4.79 -17.80
C SER A 67 -15.07 -3.77 -16.95
N PHE A 68 -14.31 -4.23 -15.95
CA PHE A 68 -13.47 -3.35 -15.15
C PHE A 68 -12.37 -2.72 -16.01
N TRP A 69 -11.74 -3.52 -16.89
CA TRP A 69 -10.65 -3.07 -17.75
C TRP A 69 -11.10 -2.05 -18.80
N ASP A 70 -12.39 -2.08 -19.18
CA ASP A 70 -13.00 -1.09 -20.07
C ASP A 70 -13.45 0.20 -19.36
N THR A 71 -13.35 0.27 -18.02
CA THR A 71 -13.74 1.46 -17.25
C THR A 71 -12.71 2.58 -17.43
N ILE A 72 -13.21 3.80 -17.64
CA ILE A 72 -12.42 5.02 -17.82
C ILE A 72 -11.88 5.50 -16.46
N MET A 73 -10.58 5.75 -16.37
CA MET A 73 -9.91 6.27 -15.18
C MET A 73 -9.84 7.80 -15.14
N SER A 74 -9.58 8.42 -16.28
CA SER A 74 -9.29 9.84 -16.35
C SER A 74 -10.55 10.66 -16.59
N ALA A 75 -10.64 11.83 -15.95
CA ALA A 75 -11.73 12.79 -16.15
C ALA A 75 -11.83 13.29 -17.61
N ASP A 76 -10.75 13.17 -18.39
CA ASP A 76 -10.71 13.50 -19.82
C ASP A 76 -11.36 12.44 -20.73
N GLY A 77 -11.80 11.31 -20.19
CA GLY A 77 -12.53 10.28 -20.93
C GLY A 77 -11.67 9.33 -21.77
N ALA A 78 -10.35 9.51 -21.83
CA ALA A 78 -9.51 8.86 -22.85
C ALA A 78 -8.77 7.61 -22.38
N THR A 79 -8.49 7.47 -21.07
CA THR A 79 -7.66 6.37 -20.56
C THR A 79 -8.51 5.38 -19.77
N THR A 80 -8.58 4.14 -20.25
CA THR A 80 -9.18 3.02 -19.51
C THR A 80 -8.17 2.37 -18.56
N TYR A 81 -8.65 1.64 -17.56
CA TYR A 81 -7.79 0.81 -16.70
C TYR A 81 -6.90 -0.14 -17.52
N ASN A 82 -7.44 -0.74 -18.60
CA ASN A 82 -6.66 -1.59 -19.49
C ASN A 82 -5.44 -0.85 -20.07
N LYS A 83 -5.67 0.34 -20.63
CA LYS A 83 -4.63 1.14 -21.26
C LYS A 83 -3.59 1.59 -20.23
N TYR A 84 -4.04 2.17 -19.11
CA TYR A 84 -3.16 2.67 -18.07
C TYR A 84 -2.20 1.59 -17.56
N TYR A 85 -2.73 0.43 -17.17
CA TYR A 85 -1.91 -0.63 -16.60
C TYR A 85 -1.07 -1.36 -17.65
N SER A 86 -1.55 -1.51 -18.90
CA SER A 86 -0.74 -2.08 -19.98
C SER A 86 0.46 -1.20 -20.31
N ASP A 87 0.23 0.12 -20.44
CA ASP A 87 1.31 1.09 -20.67
C ASP A 87 2.31 1.08 -19.50
N MET A 88 1.82 1.05 -18.26
CA MET A 88 2.66 0.98 -17.06
C MET A 88 3.53 -0.29 -17.03
N VAL A 89 2.96 -1.46 -17.33
CA VAL A 89 3.71 -2.73 -17.38
C VAL A 89 4.74 -2.68 -18.51
N LEU A 90 4.40 -2.11 -19.67
CA LEU A 90 5.34 -1.96 -20.77
C LEU A 90 6.53 -1.06 -20.39
N GLU A 91 6.27 0.09 -19.76
CA GLU A 91 7.33 0.98 -19.25
C GLU A 91 8.19 0.29 -18.19
N ASN A 92 7.60 -0.46 -17.25
CA ASN A 92 8.37 -1.25 -16.29
C ASN A 92 9.21 -2.34 -16.97
N THR A 93 8.70 -2.95 -18.04
CA THR A 93 9.44 -3.96 -18.81
C THR A 93 10.63 -3.34 -19.55
N LYS A 94 10.51 -2.09 -20.01
CA LYS A 94 11.65 -1.31 -20.52
C LYS A 94 12.73 -1.09 -19.45
N SER A 95 12.33 -0.80 -18.21
CA SER A 95 13.26 -0.71 -17.07
C SER A 95 14.03 -2.03 -16.86
N TYR A 96 13.33 -3.17 -16.89
CA TYR A 96 13.95 -4.48 -16.76
C TYR A 96 14.95 -4.78 -17.88
N LEU A 97 14.59 -4.48 -19.13
CA LEU A 97 15.49 -4.64 -20.27
C LEU A 97 16.74 -3.77 -20.13
N ALA A 98 16.55 -2.49 -19.80
CA ALA A 98 17.64 -1.53 -19.66
C ALA A 98 18.58 -1.91 -18.50
N ALA A 99 18.05 -2.42 -17.38
CA ALA A 99 18.84 -2.94 -16.27
C ALA A 99 19.61 -4.22 -16.64
N ALA A 100 18.98 -5.15 -17.36
CA ALA A 100 19.64 -6.37 -17.84
C ALA A 100 20.76 -6.04 -18.83
N TYR A 101 20.54 -5.10 -19.74
CA TYR A 101 21.54 -4.59 -20.68
C TYR A 101 22.71 -3.94 -19.94
N GLU A 102 22.45 -3.06 -18.97
CA GLU A 102 23.49 -2.37 -18.19
C GLU A 102 24.32 -3.37 -17.36
N PHE A 103 23.68 -4.41 -16.81
CA PHE A 103 24.36 -5.52 -16.14
C PHE A 103 25.32 -6.25 -17.10
N ASP A 104 24.85 -6.62 -18.29
CA ASP A 104 25.64 -7.37 -19.27
C ASP A 104 26.77 -6.52 -19.87
N LYS A 105 26.50 -5.25 -20.17
CA LYS A 105 27.47 -4.25 -20.65
C LYS A 105 28.64 -4.04 -19.69
N ARG A 106 28.38 -4.13 -18.38
CA ARG A 106 29.42 -4.07 -17.33
C ARG A 106 30.20 -5.38 -17.16
N GLY A 107 29.83 -6.43 -17.89
CA GLY A 107 30.46 -7.74 -17.80
C GLY A 107 30.16 -8.47 -16.49
N TYR A 108 29.09 -8.07 -15.78
CA TYR A 108 28.69 -8.74 -14.55
C TYR A 108 28.15 -10.14 -14.83
N LYS A 109 28.27 -11.01 -13.82
CA LYS A 109 27.76 -12.38 -13.84
C LYS A 109 27.08 -12.66 -12.51
N LEU A 110 25.94 -13.32 -12.57
CA LEU A 110 25.27 -13.74 -11.34
C LEU A 110 26.15 -14.76 -10.62
N PRO A 111 26.29 -14.65 -9.29
CA PRO A 111 26.94 -15.68 -8.49
C PRO A 111 26.28 -17.04 -8.72
N LYS A 112 27.10 -18.10 -8.72
CA LYS A 112 26.59 -19.47 -8.88
C LYS A 112 25.51 -19.81 -7.84
N SER A 113 25.69 -19.36 -6.60
CA SER A 113 24.71 -19.52 -5.53
C SER A 113 23.35 -18.91 -5.89
N THR A 114 23.32 -17.72 -6.47
CA THR A 114 22.08 -17.08 -6.94
C THR A 114 21.42 -17.90 -8.04
N THR A 115 22.19 -18.37 -9.04
CA THR A 115 21.62 -19.19 -10.12
C THR A 115 21.12 -20.55 -9.64
N ASP A 116 21.82 -21.16 -8.67
CA ASP A 116 21.42 -22.44 -8.09
C ASP A 116 20.15 -22.26 -7.24
N ALA A 117 20.02 -21.15 -6.49
CA ALA A 117 18.82 -20.81 -5.73
C ALA A 117 17.59 -20.59 -6.64
N ILE A 118 17.73 -19.84 -7.74
CA ILE A 118 16.65 -19.66 -8.73
C ILE A 118 16.20 -21.01 -9.30
N ASN A 119 17.15 -21.89 -9.65
CA ASN A 119 16.80 -23.21 -10.16
C ASN A 119 16.07 -24.07 -9.11
N ALA A 120 16.48 -23.99 -7.84
CA ALA A 120 15.84 -24.70 -6.75
C ALA A 120 14.41 -24.19 -6.52
N GLU A 121 14.20 -22.87 -6.51
CA GLU A 121 12.88 -22.25 -6.32
C GLU A 121 11.89 -22.68 -7.40
N ILE A 122 12.26 -22.56 -8.67
CA ILE A 122 11.38 -22.95 -9.79
C ILE A 122 11.10 -24.45 -9.78
N LYS A 123 12.07 -25.26 -9.35
CA LYS A 123 11.87 -26.69 -9.16
C LYS A 123 10.87 -26.97 -8.03
N ALA A 124 10.95 -26.23 -6.92
CA ALA A 124 10.02 -26.36 -5.80
C ALA A 124 8.58 -25.98 -6.23
N LEU A 125 8.41 -24.89 -6.98
CA LEU A 125 7.11 -24.50 -7.56
C LEU A 125 6.55 -25.60 -8.48
N MET A 126 7.38 -26.16 -9.36
CA MET A 126 6.99 -27.27 -10.23
C MET A 126 6.65 -28.54 -9.44
N GLU A 127 7.35 -28.82 -8.35
CA GLU A 127 7.05 -29.94 -7.45
C GLU A 127 5.70 -29.75 -6.76
N ALA A 128 5.46 -28.56 -6.20
CA ALA A 128 4.24 -28.23 -5.47
C ALA A 128 2.98 -28.23 -6.36
N ASP A 129 3.04 -27.58 -7.52
CA ASP A 129 1.83 -27.30 -8.32
C ASP A 129 1.61 -28.31 -9.45
N ALA A 130 2.64 -29.07 -9.79
CA ALA A 130 2.64 -29.97 -10.94
C ALA A 130 3.26 -31.34 -10.66
N ASN A 131 3.44 -31.72 -9.39
CA ASN A 131 4.03 -33.01 -8.99
C ASN A 131 5.37 -33.31 -9.69
N GLY A 132 6.16 -32.27 -9.95
CA GLY A 132 7.46 -32.36 -10.63
C GLY A 132 7.39 -32.52 -12.15
N SER A 133 6.19 -32.48 -12.73
CA SER A 133 5.99 -32.62 -14.19
C SER A 133 6.08 -31.27 -14.90
N LYS A 134 7.20 -31.05 -15.61
CA LYS A 134 7.40 -29.84 -16.43
C LYS A 134 6.29 -29.60 -17.44
N THR A 135 5.68 -30.67 -18.00
CA THR A 135 4.55 -30.54 -18.92
C THR A 135 3.31 -30.01 -18.22
N GLN A 136 2.96 -30.55 -17.05
CA GLN A 136 1.81 -30.06 -16.29
C GLN A 136 2.04 -28.62 -15.81
N PHE A 137 3.27 -28.31 -15.37
CA PHE A 137 3.63 -26.95 -14.97
C PHE A 137 3.54 -25.95 -16.12
N ASN A 138 4.05 -26.31 -17.31
CA ASN A 138 3.88 -25.48 -18.50
C ASN A 138 2.41 -25.28 -18.88
N ASN A 139 1.54 -26.28 -18.69
CA ASN A 139 0.10 -26.11 -18.92
C ASN A 139 -0.53 -25.10 -17.95
N ILE A 140 -0.07 -25.06 -16.70
CA ILE A 140 -0.49 -24.05 -15.72
C ILE A 140 0.00 -22.66 -16.14
N LEU A 141 1.29 -22.54 -16.50
CA LEU A 141 1.90 -21.26 -16.87
C LEU A 141 1.36 -20.69 -18.20
N ALA A 142 0.83 -21.53 -19.09
CA ALA A 142 0.32 -21.11 -20.39
C ALA A 142 -0.83 -20.09 -20.28
N GLN A 143 -1.62 -20.11 -19.20
CA GLN A 143 -2.70 -19.13 -18.96
C GLN A 143 -2.16 -17.71 -18.69
N TYR A 144 -0.88 -17.60 -18.34
CA TYR A 144 -0.15 -16.34 -18.11
C TYR A 144 0.73 -15.96 -19.31
N GLY A 145 0.57 -16.66 -20.45
CA GLY A 145 1.45 -16.51 -21.61
C GLY A 145 2.87 -17.05 -21.39
N ALA A 146 3.12 -17.79 -20.31
CA ALA A 146 4.44 -18.19 -19.88
C ALA A 146 4.67 -19.71 -19.98
N ASN A 147 5.93 -20.11 -19.79
CA ASN A 147 6.33 -21.49 -19.55
C ASN A 147 7.52 -21.48 -18.59
N TYR A 148 8.01 -22.66 -18.22
CA TYR A 148 9.13 -22.85 -17.29
C TYR A 148 10.35 -21.97 -17.61
N GLU A 149 10.74 -21.84 -18.89
CA GLU A 149 11.91 -21.06 -19.28
C GLU A 149 11.66 -19.55 -19.18
N VAL A 150 10.42 -19.11 -19.46
CA VAL A 150 10.01 -17.71 -19.31
C VAL A 150 9.94 -17.32 -17.83
N LEU A 151 9.38 -18.19 -16.98
CA LEU A 151 9.37 -17.97 -15.53
C LEU A 151 10.81 -17.88 -15.00
N LYS A 152 11.67 -18.79 -15.44
CA LYS A 152 13.10 -18.76 -15.07
C LYS A 152 13.79 -17.47 -15.51
N GLU A 153 13.48 -17.00 -16.71
CA GLU A 153 14.04 -15.75 -17.22
C GLU A 153 13.61 -14.55 -16.40
N ALA A 154 12.34 -14.48 -15.97
CA ALA A 154 11.87 -13.43 -15.06
C ALA A 154 12.72 -13.36 -13.79
N TYR A 155 12.94 -14.51 -13.13
CA TYR A 155 13.76 -14.60 -11.91
C TYR A 155 15.23 -14.21 -12.16
N ILE A 156 15.77 -14.56 -13.33
CA ILE A 156 17.13 -14.16 -13.71
C ILE A 156 17.24 -12.65 -13.91
N ILE A 157 16.25 -12.02 -14.57
CA ILE A 157 16.21 -10.57 -14.79
C ILE A 157 16.08 -9.83 -13.46
N ASP A 158 15.18 -10.27 -12.58
CA ASP A 158 15.02 -9.72 -11.23
C ASP A 158 16.35 -9.82 -10.44
N ALA A 159 17.03 -10.97 -10.54
CA ALA A 159 18.33 -11.17 -9.91
C ALA A 159 19.43 -10.28 -10.52
N LYS A 160 19.46 -10.09 -11.84
CA LYS A 160 20.42 -9.18 -12.51
C LYS A 160 20.21 -7.75 -12.04
N MET A 161 18.96 -7.30 -11.99
CA MET A 161 18.60 -5.96 -11.53
C MET A 161 19.03 -5.73 -10.07
N ASN A 162 18.70 -6.67 -9.18
CA ASN A 162 19.10 -6.60 -7.77
C ASN A 162 20.62 -6.65 -7.59
N TYR A 163 21.32 -7.49 -8.36
CA TYR A 163 22.78 -7.53 -8.35
C TYR A 163 23.37 -6.21 -8.82
N LEU A 164 22.89 -5.66 -9.96
CA LEU A 164 23.36 -4.38 -10.50
C LEU A 164 23.19 -3.26 -9.47
N LYS A 165 22.00 -3.18 -8.86
CA LYS A 165 21.66 -2.21 -7.81
C LYS A 165 22.65 -2.32 -6.63
N ASN A 166 22.85 -3.52 -6.09
CA ASN A 166 23.72 -3.72 -4.93
C ASN A 166 25.22 -3.59 -5.27
N ALA A 167 25.64 -3.93 -6.48
CA ALA A 167 27.03 -3.80 -6.91
C ALA A 167 27.46 -2.33 -7.07
N ILE A 168 26.52 -1.44 -7.42
CA ILE A 168 26.80 -0.01 -7.62
C ILE A 168 26.58 0.77 -6.33
N TYR A 169 25.51 0.47 -5.58
CA TYR A 169 25.09 1.27 -4.44
C TYR A 169 25.40 0.63 -3.08
N GLY A 170 25.85 -0.63 -3.05
CA GLY A 170 26.01 -1.40 -1.82
C GLY A 170 24.66 -1.96 -1.35
N ALA A 171 24.67 -3.15 -0.75
CA ALA A 171 23.45 -3.76 -0.23
C ALA A 171 22.80 -2.88 0.85
N ASP A 172 23.62 -2.31 1.71
CA ASP A 172 23.30 -1.38 2.81
C ASP A 172 23.42 0.11 2.41
N GLY A 173 23.63 0.41 1.12
CA GLY A 173 23.84 1.79 0.67
C GLY A 173 25.26 2.33 0.89
N SER A 174 26.20 1.52 1.38
CA SER A 174 27.57 1.96 1.71
C SER A 174 28.37 2.58 0.55
N LEU A 175 27.94 2.39 -0.70
CA LEU A 175 28.56 2.99 -1.89
C LEU A 175 27.81 4.23 -2.41
N ILE A 176 26.72 4.63 -1.76
CA ILE A 176 25.98 5.85 -2.10
C ILE A 176 26.67 7.05 -1.46
N GLY A 177 26.91 8.10 -2.26
CA GLY A 177 27.45 9.36 -1.77
C GLY A 177 26.51 10.03 -0.77
N ALA A 178 27.03 10.54 0.35
CA ALA A 178 26.23 11.13 1.42
C ALA A 178 25.28 12.25 0.93
N ASN A 179 25.71 13.05 -0.05
CA ASN A 179 24.89 14.10 -0.64
C ASN A 179 23.62 13.56 -1.32
N LEU A 180 23.65 12.36 -1.90
CA LEU A 180 22.50 11.77 -2.58
C LEU A 180 21.38 11.39 -1.61
N TYR A 181 21.72 10.98 -0.38
CA TYR A 181 20.72 10.78 0.67
C TYR A 181 19.98 12.08 0.96
N ASP A 182 20.73 13.16 1.18
CA ASP A 182 20.15 14.44 1.55
C ASP A 182 19.36 15.06 0.39
N ASP A 183 19.84 14.90 -0.85
CA ASP A 183 19.13 15.36 -2.06
C ASP A 183 17.82 14.60 -2.25
N TYR A 184 17.85 13.28 -2.13
CA TYR A 184 16.64 12.46 -2.21
C TYR A 184 15.64 12.82 -1.12
N TYR A 185 16.12 12.96 0.12
CA TYR A 185 15.29 13.37 1.25
C TYR A 185 14.61 14.73 1.01
N ARG A 186 15.36 15.74 0.56
CA ARG A 186 14.83 17.08 0.26
C ARG A 186 13.85 17.12 -0.90
N ASN A 187 14.05 16.26 -1.90
CA ASN A 187 13.23 16.27 -3.11
C ASN A 187 11.94 15.45 -2.97
N ASN A 188 11.95 14.44 -2.10
CA ASN A 188 10.85 13.48 -2.01
C ASN A 188 10.04 13.58 -0.72
N TYR A 189 10.55 14.21 0.33
CA TYR A 189 9.85 14.32 1.62
C TYR A 189 9.49 15.75 1.98
N VAL A 190 8.44 15.87 2.79
CA VAL A 190 8.06 17.08 3.51
C VAL A 190 7.81 16.75 4.97
N ARG A 191 7.95 17.76 5.83
CA ARG A 191 7.62 17.67 7.25
C ARG A 191 6.53 18.66 7.59
N PHE A 192 5.55 18.25 8.38
CA PHE A 192 4.50 19.13 8.88
C PHE A 192 4.01 18.73 10.26
N LYS A 193 3.26 19.63 10.89
CA LYS A 193 2.38 19.31 12.03
C LYS A 193 0.96 19.68 11.67
N GLN A 194 -0.01 19.08 12.37
CA GLN A 194 -1.41 19.38 12.13
C GLN A 194 -2.23 19.52 13.42
N ILE A 195 -3.26 20.35 13.36
CA ILE A 195 -4.42 20.28 14.25
C ILE A 195 -5.55 19.70 13.40
N PHE A 196 -6.21 18.66 13.92
CA PHE A 196 -7.24 17.96 13.18
C PHE A 196 -8.59 18.01 13.90
N TYR A 197 -9.62 18.38 13.15
CA TYR A 197 -11.00 18.39 13.60
C TYR A 197 -11.80 17.37 12.79
N TYR A 198 -12.21 16.30 13.46
CA TYR A 198 -13.09 15.28 12.87
C TYR A 198 -14.44 15.88 12.49
N THR A 199 -14.97 15.50 11.33
CA THR A 199 -16.34 15.83 10.90
C THR A 199 -17.30 14.63 11.03
N TYR A 200 -16.89 13.65 11.83
CA TYR A 200 -17.66 12.49 12.22
C TYR A 200 -17.45 12.23 13.71
N ASP A 201 -18.35 11.46 14.29
CA ASP A 201 -18.23 10.97 15.66
C ASP A 201 -17.99 9.46 15.64
N TYR A 202 -17.21 8.96 16.60
CA TYR A 202 -17.16 7.53 16.87
C TYR A 202 -18.43 7.07 17.59
N GLU A 203 -18.90 5.87 17.27
CA GLU A 203 -19.81 5.16 18.15
C GLU A 203 -19.03 4.51 19.29
N TYR A 204 -19.53 4.65 20.52
CA TYR A 204 -18.92 4.07 21.71
C TYR A 204 -19.71 2.88 22.22
N VAL A 205 -19.03 1.94 22.86
CA VAL A 205 -19.68 0.81 23.52
C VAL A 205 -20.55 1.35 24.66
N THR A 206 -21.81 0.93 24.69
CA THR A 206 -22.77 1.31 25.73
C THR A 206 -23.18 0.11 26.56
N ASP A 207 -23.60 0.35 27.80
CA ASP A 207 -24.25 -0.66 28.63
C ASP A 207 -25.72 -0.86 28.23
N GLY A 208 -26.43 -1.68 29.01
CA GLY A 208 -27.84 -2.01 28.78
C GLY A 208 -28.80 -0.81 28.95
N ASP A 209 -28.35 0.28 29.57
CA ASP A 209 -29.11 1.50 29.77
C ASP A 209 -28.75 2.58 28.72
N GLY A 210 -27.82 2.26 27.80
CA GLY A 210 -27.37 3.17 26.73
C GLY A 210 -26.26 4.13 27.16
N GLU A 211 -25.68 3.96 28.34
CA GLU A 211 -24.58 4.81 28.84
C GLU A 211 -23.24 4.32 28.31
N GLU A 212 -22.35 5.25 27.89
CA GLU A 212 -21.02 4.93 27.37
C GLU A 212 -20.15 4.28 28.46
N ILE A 213 -19.52 3.14 28.14
CA ILE A 213 -18.64 2.40 29.05
C ILE A 213 -17.21 2.94 28.94
N TYR A 214 -16.59 3.19 30.10
CA TYR A 214 -15.20 3.64 30.21
C TYR A 214 -14.30 2.47 30.61
N TYR A 215 -13.06 2.48 30.12
CA TYR A 215 -12.08 1.43 30.35
C TYR A 215 -10.71 2.01 30.72
N TYR A 216 -9.91 1.25 31.48
CA TYR A 216 -8.51 1.58 31.70
C TYR A 216 -7.66 1.09 30.52
N PRO A 217 -6.99 1.96 29.75
CA PRO A 217 -6.36 1.62 28.46
C PRO A 217 -5.37 0.45 28.54
N GLU A 218 -4.56 0.41 29.60
CA GLU A 218 -3.50 -0.60 29.82
C GLU A 218 -4.04 -2.01 30.12
N SER A 219 -5.25 -2.10 30.68
CA SER A 219 -5.79 -3.37 31.20
C SER A 219 -7.05 -3.85 30.49
N ASN A 220 -7.65 -2.97 29.68
CA ASN A 220 -8.96 -3.17 29.05
C ASN A 220 -10.08 -3.57 30.03
N LYS A 221 -9.93 -3.22 31.32
CA LYS A 221 -10.95 -3.41 32.35
C LYS A 221 -11.89 -2.22 32.38
N ILE A 222 -13.17 -2.47 32.72
CA ILE A 222 -14.14 -1.39 32.92
C ILE A 222 -13.67 -0.49 34.07
N ALA A 223 -13.59 0.80 33.79
CA ALA A 223 -13.22 1.82 34.76
C ALA A 223 -14.47 2.23 35.53
N TYR A 224 -14.72 1.58 36.67
CA TYR A 224 -15.78 1.97 37.60
C TYR A 224 -15.35 3.12 38.52
N ASP A 225 -16.29 4.01 38.85
CA ASP A 225 -16.09 5.01 39.90
C ASP A 225 -16.25 4.35 41.27
N THR A 226 -15.12 4.03 41.91
CA THR A 226 -15.11 3.35 43.21
C THR A 226 -15.55 4.26 44.37
N SER A 227 -15.76 5.55 44.13
CA SER A 227 -16.33 6.47 45.12
C SER A 227 -17.86 6.38 45.20
N ALA A 228 -18.49 5.77 44.19
CA ALA A 228 -19.93 5.55 44.14
C ALA A 228 -20.37 4.32 44.98
N THR A 229 -21.66 4.00 44.93
CA THR A 229 -22.25 2.93 45.75
C THR A 229 -21.99 1.56 45.12
N VAL A 230 -21.59 0.57 45.91
CA VAL A 230 -21.46 -0.83 45.41
C VAL A 230 -22.84 -1.35 45.02
N LYS A 231 -22.97 -1.87 43.79
CA LYS A 231 -24.18 -2.54 43.34
C LYS A 231 -24.29 -3.90 44.04
N THR A 232 -25.40 -4.16 44.72
CA THR A 232 -25.66 -5.45 45.37
C THR A 232 -26.79 -6.22 44.70
N ASP A 233 -26.72 -7.54 44.74
CA ASP A 233 -27.84 -8.41 44.38
C ASP A 233 -28.95 -8.39 45.45
N LYS A 234 -30.02 -9.14 45.21
CA LYS A 234 -31.17 -9.27 46.12
C LYS A 234 -30.81 -9.85 47.50
N ASP A 235 -29.69 -10.56 47.59
CA ASP A 235 -29.20 -11.23 48.80
C ASP A 235 -28.13 -10.37 49.51
N GLY A 236 -27.82 -9.19 48.98
CA GLY A 236 -26.87 -8.22 49.54
C GLY A 236 -25.41 -8.45 49.12
N ASN A 237 -25.13 -9.37 48.19
CA ASN A 237 -23.76 -9.61 47.73
C ASN A 237 -23.35 -8.61 46.63
N PRO A 238 -22.08 -8.18 46.57
CA PRO A 238 -21.60 -7.32 45.49
C PRO A 238 -21.78 -7.97 44.11
N VAL A 239 -22.39 -7.24 43.19
CA VAL A 239 -22.48 -7.65 41.79
C VAL A 239 -21.11 -7.51 41.14
N LYS A 240 -20.72 -8.56 40.40
CA LYS A 240 -19.47 -8.61 39.64
C LYS A 240 -19.74 -8.59 38.16
N ASP A 241 -18.86 -7.95 37.39
CA ASP A 241 -18.88 -8.03 35.93
C ASP A 241 -18.32 -9.38 35.41
N SER A 242 -18.27 -9.55 34.09
CA SER A 242 -17.75 -10.77 33.45
C SER A 242 -16.25 -11.01 33.68
N MET A 243 -15.51 -9.99 34.13
CA MET A 243 -14.10 -10.06 34.48
C MET A 243 -13.86 -10.21 36.00
N GLY A 244 -14.93 -10.24 36.80
CA GLY A 244 -14.89 -10.38 38.26
C GLY A 244 -14.74 -9.06 39.03
N GLU A 245 -14.78 -7.92 38.36
CA GLU A 245 -14.66 -6.59 38.97
C GLU A 245 -15.98 -6.17 39.63
N THR A 246 -15.90 -5.45 40.75
CA THR A 246 -17.11 -4.99 41.46
C THR A 246 -17.78 -3.87 40.68
N VAL A 247 -19.09 -3.98 40.46
CA VAL A 247 -19.89 -2.95 39.79
C VAL A 247 -20.31 -1.86 40.79
N TYR A 248 -20.13 -0.60 40.41
CA TYR A 248 -20.55 0.57 41.19
C TYR A 248 -21.69 1.31 40.48
N VAL A 249 -22.57 1.96 41.24
CA VAL A 249 -23.77 2.64 40.76
C VAL A 249 -23.99 3.98 41.45
N ASN A 250 -24.56 4.91 40.70
CA ASN A 250 -25.15 6.15 41.20
C ASN A 250 -26.66 5.96 41.34
N ILE A 251 -27.20 6.39 42.47
CA ILE A 251 -28.64 6.35 42.76
C ILE A 251 -29.14 7.78 42.74
N ALA A 252 -29.99 8.12 41.78
CA ALA A 252 -30.58 9.46 41.69
C ALA A 252 -31.71 9.65 42.71
N GLU A 253 -32.11 10.90 42.93
CA GLU A 253 -33.19 11.26 43.87
C GLU A 253 -34.54 10.63 43.52
N ASP A 254 -34.78 10.36 42.23
CA ASP A 254 -35.98 9.67 41.75
C ASP A 254 -35.93 8.13 41.92
N GLY A 255 -34.84 7.62 42.51
CA GLY A 255 -34.60 6.19 42.73
C GLY A 255 -34.04 5.45 41.52
N SER A 256 -33.76 6.12 40.40
CA SER A 256 -33.10 5.48 39.26
C SER A 256 -31.65 5.12 39.61
N VAL A 257 -31.22 3.95 39.13
CA VAL A 257 -29.89 3.39 39.40
C VAL A 257 -29.14 3.29 38.08
N LYS A 258 -28.01 3.97 37.96
CA LYS A 258 -27.13 3.91 36.78
C LYS A 258 -25.76 3.41 37.17
N VAL A 259 -25.07 2.71 36.28
CA VAL A 259 -23.67 2.32 36.49
C VAL A 259 -22.80 3.57 36.62
N ALA A 260 -21.88 3.56 37.58
CA ALA A 260 -20.97 4.65 37.83
C ALA A 260 -19.60 4.33 37.20
N TYR A 261 -19.27 5.04 36.12
CA TYR A 261 -17.98 4.93 35.43
C TYR A 261 -17.01 6.02 35.86
N ASN A 262 -15.72 5.70 35.96
CA ASN A 262 -14.65 6.67 36.18
C ASN A 262 -14.33 7.39 34.87
N THR A 263 -14.97 8.54 34.65
CA THR A 263 -14.77 9.37 33.45
C THR A 263 -13.51 10.23 33.49
N LYS A 264 -12.83 10.29 34.64
CA LYS A 264 -11.61 11.09 34.83
C LYS A 264 -10.36 10.33 34.40
N ASP A 265 -10.26 9.07 34.81
CA ASP A 265 -9.08 8.23 34.55
C ASP A 265 -9.37 7.09 33.55
N GLY A 266 -10.63 6.89 33.17
CA GLY A 266 -11.03 5.94 32.14
C GLY A 266 -11.20 6.60 30.77
N GLU A 267 -11.10 5.80 29.71
CA GLU A 267 -11.34 6.20 28.33
C GLU A 267 -12.53 5.48 27.73
N ARG A 268 -13.29 6.18 26.87
CA ARG A 268 -14.43 5.59 26.17
C ARG A 268 -13.94 4.64 25.09
N HIS A 269 -14.48 3.43 25.09
CA HIS A 269 -14.09 2.43 24.09
C HIS A 269 -14.97 2.52 22.85
N ARG A 270 -14.33 2.66 21.68
CA ARG A 270 -15.00 2.80 20.39
C ARG A 270 -15.51 1.44 19.91
N LYS A 271 -16.71 1.39 19.33
CA LYS A 271 -17.22 0.19 18.66
C LYS A 271 -16.41 -0.08 17.40
N THR A 272 -16.20 -1.35 17.10
CA THR A 272 -15.63 -1.82 15.84
C THR A 272 -16.62 -2.71 15.10
N ASP A 273 -16.53 -2.73 13.77
CA ASP A 273 -17.23 -3.69 12.93
C ASP A 273 -16.58 -5.10 12.97
N SER A 274 -17.08 -6.03 12.16
CA SER A 274 -16.55 -7.40 12.07
C SER A 274 -15.13 -7.51 11.50
N GLU A 275 -14.65 -6.45 10.84
CA GLU A 275 -13.31 -6.37 10.25
C GLU A 275 -12.33 -5.64 11.18
N GLY A 276 -12.82 -5.09 12.30
CA GLY A 276 -12.03 -4.36 13.28
C GLY A 276 -11.97 -2.86 13.03
N ASN A 277 -12.67 -2.33 12.03
CA ASN A 277 -12.70 -0.88 11.76
C ASN A 277 -13.62 -0.17 12.75
N TYR A 278 -13.27 1.04 13.18
CA TYR A 278 -14.14 1.83 14.06
C TYR A 278 -15.44 2.23 13.36
N ILE A 279 -16.56 2.05 14.06
CA ILE A 279 -17.87 2.51 13.59
C ILE A 279 -17.98 4.01 13.86
N VAL A 280 -18.34 4.77 12.82
CA VAL A 280 -18.51 6.22 12.88
C VAL A 280 -19.90 6.62 12.44
N LYS A 281 -20.42 7.72 13.00
CA LYS A 281 -21.67 8.36 12.59
C LYS A 281 -21.38 9.72 11.94
N PRO A 282 -22.08 10.07 10.85
CA PRO A 282 -21.98 11.40 10.28
C PRO A 282 -22.55 12.45 11.25
N LEU A 283 -21.91 13.61 11.33
CA LEU A 283 -22.43 14.75 12.06
C LEU A 283 -23.50 15.49 11.26
N SER A 284 -24.39 16.20 11.95
CA SER A 284 -25.35 17.10 11.31
C SER A 284 -24.65 18.31 10.67
N GLU A 285 -25.32 18.95 9.71
CA GLU A 285 -24.80 20.17 9.07
C GLU A 285 -24.46 21.27 10.08
N GLU A 286 -25.29 21.43 11.13
CA GLU A 286 -25.07 22.42 12.20
C GLU A 286 -23.81 22.10 13.03
N GLU A 287 -23.56 20.82 13.32
CA GLU A 287 -22.35 20.38 14.02
C GLU A 287 -21.09 20.59 13.17
N ILE A 288 -21.17 20.28 11.87
CA ILE A 288 -20.08 20.52 10.92
C ILE A 288 -19.79 22.03 10.80
N GLU A 289 -20.81 22.89 10.80
CA GLU A 289 -20.62 24.35 10.79
C GLU A 289 -19.93 24.86 12.06
N LYS A 290 -20.30 24.32 13.23
CA LYS A 290 -19.61 24.63 14.51
C LYS A 290 -18.15 24.19 14.50
N ILE A 291 -17.86 23.02 13.94
CA ILE A 291 -16.49 22.53 13.77
C ILE A 291 -15.70 23.43 12.82
N ALA A 292 -16.29 23.81 11.67
CA ALA A 292 -15.68 24.72 10.72
C ALA A 292 -15.32 26.06 11.37
N LYS A 293 -16.25 26.66 12.12
CA LYS A 293 -15.99 27.89 12.86
C LYS A 293 -14.86 27.72 13.89
N SER A 294 -14.83 26.59 14.60
CA SER A 294 -13.77 26.30 15.57
C SER A 294 -12.39 26.16 14.91
N ALA A 295 -12.36 25.54 13.72
CA ALA A 295 -11.15 25.43 12.92
C ALA A 295 -10.68 26.79 12.38
N ASP A 296 -11.61 27.65 11.93
CA ASP A 296 -11.29 29.02 11.48
C ASP A 296 -10.74 29.86 12.64
N GLU A 297 -11.36 29.81 13.82
CA GLU A 297 -10.84 30.47 15.02
C GLU A 297 -9.45 29.96 15.43
N MET A 298 -9.18 28.67 15.23
CA MET A 298 -7.86 28.10 15.49
C MET A 298 -6.84 28.54 14.45
N TYR A 299 -7.20 28.55 13.18
CA TYR A 299 -6.35 29.06 12.10
C TYR A 299 -5.96 30.53 12.35
N ASP A 300 -6.93 31.37 12.74
CA ASP A 300 -6.67 32.76 13.11
C ASP A 300 -5.74 32.85 14.32
N LYS A 301 -5.94 32.03 15.36
CA LYS A 301 -5.03 31.99 16.52
C LYS A 301 -3.60 31.62 16.12
N VAL A 302 -3.43 30.57 15.31
CA VAL A 302 -2.11 30.12 14.85
C VAL A 302 -1.42 31.20 14.03
N THR A 303 -2.13 31.82 13.10
CA THR A 303 -1.52 32.82 12.20
C THR A 303 -1.25 34.17 12.87
N THR A 304 -1.97 34.53 13.93
CA THR A 304 -1.85 35.84 14.61
C THR A 304 -0.92 35.84 15.82
N ILE A 305 -0.88 34.78 16.61
CA ILE A 305 -0.15 34.75 17.90
C ILE A 305 1.32 34.39 17.68
N SER A 306 1.59 33.32 16.91
CA SER A 306 2.94 32.84 16.67
C SER A 306 2.96 31.92 15.45
N LYS A 307 3.86 32.20 14.50
CA LYS A 307 4.19 31.26 13.41
C LYS A 307 4.98 30.04 13.90
N ASP A 308 5.05 29.79 15.20
CA ASP A 308 5.58 28.55 15.76
C ASP A 308 4.43 27.68 16.27
N PHE A 309 4.06 26.65 15.49
CA PHE A 309 3.05 25.66 15.86
C PHE A 309 3.38 24.92 17.16
N LYS A 310 4.64 24.95 17.64
CA LYS A 310 4.99 24.41 18.96
C LYS A 310 4.19 25.06 20.09
N THR A 311 3.80 26.33 19.91
CA THR A 311 2.91 27.05 20.84
C THR A 311 1.54 26.37 20.96
N PHE A 312 1.14 25.66 19.91
CA PHE A 312 -0.13 24.95 19.77
C PHE A 312 0.03 23.44 19.85
N ASP A 313 1.19 22.93 20.29
CA ASP A 313 1.44 21.48 20.40
C ASP A 313 0.36 20.80 21.23
N ASN A 314 -0.23 21.47 22.22
CA ASN A 314 -1.35 20.91 23.00
C ASN A 314 -2.60 20.57 22.17
N TYR A 315 -2.79 21.23 21.03
CA TYR A 315 -3.89 21.02 20.10
C TYR A 315 -3.50 20.13 18.91
N ALA A 316 -2.20 19.90 18.70
CA ALA A 316 -1.73 19.08 17.60
C ALA A 316 -2.15 17.62 17.83
N SER A 317 -2.78 17.01 16.81
CA SER A 317 -3.36 15.67 16.94
C SER A 317 -2.29 14.57 17.00
N ASP A 318 -1.10 14.88 16.50
CA ASP A 318 0.08 14.02 16.39
C ASP A 318 1.09 14.24 17.54
N LYS A 319 0.82 15.15 18.48
CA LYS A 319 1.82 15.64 19.46
C LYS A 319 2.49 14.56 20.32
N THR A 320 1.73 13.52 20.70
CA THR A 320 2.20 12.47 21.61
C THR A 320 2.98 11.39 20.88
N GLU A 321 2.66 11.18 19.60
CA GLU A 321 3.22 10.12 18.78
C GLU A 321 4.42 10.64 17.96
N TYR A 322 4.30 11.86 17.42
CA TYR A 322 5.29 12.46 16.52
C TYR A 322 5.64 13.90 16.94
N PRO A 323 6.34 14.09 18.08
CA PRO A 323 6.64 15.42 18.62
C PRO A 323 7.49 16.30 17.68
N ASN A 324 8.26 15.67 16.79
CA ASN A 324 9.09 16.35 15.78
C ASN A 324 8.35 16.66 14.47
N GLY A 325 7.06 16.32 14.40
CA GLY A 325 6.21 16.42 13.21
C GLY A 325 6.22 15.13 12.39
N VAL A 326 5.30 15.08 11.44
CA VAL A 326 5.06 13.97 10.52
C VAL A 326 5.90 14.16 9.27
N TYR A 327 6.56 13.09 8.82
CA TYR A 327 7.29 13.04 7.54
C TYR A 327 6.50 12.23 6.52
N VAL A 328 6.26 12.79 5.34
CA VAL A 328 5.60 12.08 4.25
C VAL A 328 6.34 12.27 2.94
N ALA A 329 6.38 11.20 2.15
CA ALA A 329 6.64 11.24 0.73
C ALA A 329 5.32 11.40 -0.05
N LYS A 330 5.40 11.69 -1.36
CA LYS A 330 4.20 11.91 -2.19
C LYS A 330 3.27 10.71 -2.28
N ASP A 331 3.82 9.52 -2.14
CA ASP A 331 3.15 8.22 -2.23
C ASP A 331 2.94 7.57 -0.85
N SER A 332 3.20 8.33 0.23
CA SER A 332 2.91 7.84 1.58
C SER A 332 1.43 7.51 1.73
N ASN A 333 1.15 6.45 2.49
CA ASN A 333 -0.22 6.07 2.85
C ASN A 333 -0.76 7.05 3.91
N TYR A 334 -1.19 8.22 3.45
CA TYR A 334 -1.71 9.31 4.26
C TYR A 334 -2.89 9.97 3.52
N VAL A 335 -3.61 10.88 4.18
CA VAL A 335 -4.72 11.65 3.58
C VAL A 335 -4.21 12.40 2.34
N SER A 336 -4.73 12.05 1.16
CA SER A 336 -4.17 12.50 -0.13
C SER A 336 -4.28 14.01 -0.30
N GLU A 337 -5.38 14.64 0.14
CA GLU A 337 -5.54 16.10 0.10
C GLU A 337 -4.49 16.81 0.97
N VAL A 338 -4.10 16.20 2.09
CA VAL A 338 -3.05 16.75 2.96
C VAL A 338 -1.69 16.66 2.26
N ILE A 339 -1.34 15.50 1.69
CA ILE A 339 -0.09 15.32 0.93
C ILE A 339 0.00 16.36 -0.19
N ASP A 340 -1.03 16.44 -1.04
CA ASP A 340 -1.03 17.32 -2.21
C ASP A 340 -0.82 18.78 -1.82
N GLU A 341 -1.44 19.23 -0.73
CA GLU A 341 -1.35 20.61 -0.28
C GLU A 341 -0.02 20.92 0.41
N VAL A 342 0.49 20.04 1.29
CA VAL A 342 1.75 20.30 2.01
C VAL A 342 2.96 20.35 1.06
N PHE A 343 2.95 19.59 -0.04
CA PHE A 343 4.01 19.68 -1.05
C PHE A 343 4.02 21.04 -1.77
N LYS A 344 2.87 21.72 -1.88
CA LYS A 344 2.74 23.06 -2.48
C LYS A 344 3.02 24.20 -1.51
N MET A 345 3.00 23.94 -0.21
CA MET A 345 3.20 24.95 0.83
C MET A 345 4.66 25.41 0.91
N GLU A 346 4.88 26.67 1.29
CA GLU A 346 6.19 27.17 1.72
C GLU A 346 6.49 26.76 3.16
N VAL A 347 7.77 26.68 3.53
CA VAL A 347 8.17 26.43 4.92
C VAL A 347 7.64 27.55 5.82
N GLY A 348 7.01 27.16 6.94
CA GLY A 348 6.38 28.07 7.90
C GLY A 348 4.99 28.56 7.47
N GLU A 349 4.50 28.16 6.30
CA GLU A 349 3.13 28.43 5.88
C GLU A 349 2.14 27.62 6.73
N VAL A 350 0.99 28.23 7.03
CA VAL A 350 -0.17 27.58 7.65
C VAL A 350 -1.29 27.52 6.63
N ARG A 351 -1.94 26.36 6.48
CA ARG A 351 -3.03 26.16 5.53
C ARG A 351 -4.12 25.28 6.11
N THR A 352 -5.36 25.66 5.85
CA THR A 352 -6.52 24.81 6.14
C THR A 352 -6.82 23.91 4.94
N VAL A 353 -6.93 22.61 5.18
CA VAL A 353 -7.23 21.58 4.16
C VAL A 353 -8.44 20.78 4.65
N ARG A 354 -9.39 20.51 3.75
CA ARG A 354 -10.58 19.69 4.05
C ARG A 354 -10.45 18.36 3.34
N SER A 355 -10.71 17.27 4.04
CA SER A 355 -10.78 15.91 3.52
C SER A 355 -12.12 15.28 3.91
N GLU A 356 -12.38 14.04 3.46
CA GLU A 356 -13.52 13.26 3.93
C GLU A 356 -13.46 12.96 5.45
N LEU A 357 -12.27 13.00 6.05
CA LEU A 357 -12.09 12.74 7.47
C LEU A 357 -12.37 13.97 8.33
N GLY A 358 -12.17 15.18 7.79
CA GLY A 358 -12.45 16.43 8.49
C GLY A 358 -11.61 17.62 8.04
N ILE A 359 -11.36 18.53 8.98
CA ILE A 359 -10.66 19.80 8.74
C ILE A 359 -9.27 19.72 9.36
N HIS A 360 -8.25 19.84 8.52
CA HIS A 360 -6.84 19.86 8.90
C HIS A 360 -6.33 21.31 8.87
N ILE A 361 -5.67 21.73 9.94
CA ILE A 361 -4.88 22.96 9.97
C ILE A 361 -3.42 22.53 9.98
N LEU A 362 -2.74 22.72 8.86
CA LEU A 362 -1.39 22.25 8.61
C LEU A 362 -0.39 23.38 8.79
N MET A 363 0.79 23.10 9.36
CA MET A 363 1.96 23.96 9.22
C MET A 363 3.12 23.16 8.64
N LYS A 364 3.68 23.64 7.53
CA LYS A 364 4.88 23.02 6.93
C LYS A 364 6.12 23.45 7.69
N TYR A 365 6.98 22.49 8.00
CA TYR A 365 8.25 22.71 8.67
C TYR A 365 9.42 22.44 7.73
N GLU A 366 10.56 23.05 8.02
CA GLU A 366 11.83 22.61 7.40
C GLU A 366 12.06 21.15 7.70
N LEU A 367 12.60 20.39 6.75
CA LEU A 367 13.10 19.05 7.05
C LEU A 367 14.26 19.15 8.05
N GLU A 368 14.35 18.19 8.96
CA GLU A 368 15.49 18.14 9.87
C GLU A 368 16.71 17.59 9.16
N GLU A 369 17.87 18.21 9.39
CA GLU A 369 19.13 17.66 8.89
C GLU A 369 19.32 16.21 9.37
N GLY A 370 19.50 15.29 8.43
CA GLY A 370 19.63 13.87 8.72
C GLY A 370 18.40 13.24 9.40
N GLY A 371 17.20 13.81 9.25
CA GLY A 371 15.98 13.33 9.90
C GLY A 371 15.69 11.84 9.65
N TYR A 372 16.06 11.34 8.48
CA TYR A 372 15.95 9.93 8.07
C TYR A 372 16.88 8.97 8.84
N LYS A 373 17.85 9.48 9.62
CA LYS A 373 18.77 8.67 10.45
C LYS A 373 18.38 8.64 11.92
N LYS A 374 17.38 9.45 12.33
CA LYS A 374 17.01 9.59 13.74
C LYS A 374 16.04 8.48 14.14
N SER A 375 16.31 7.83 15.27
CA SER A 375 15.44 6.79 15.83
C SER A 375 14.01 7.28 16.06
N ASP A 376 13.86 8.53 16.50
CA ASP A 376 12.56 9.12 16.84
C ASP A 376 11.67 9.36 15.62
N ASN A 377 12.21 9.19 14.40
CA ASN A 377 11.50 9.33 13.15
C ASN A 377 11.41 8.01 12.37
N SER A 378 11.80 6.87 12.97
CA SER A 378 11.94 5.59 12.25
C SER A 378 10.67 5.17 11.52
N ASP A 379 9.51 5.48 12.08
CA ASP A 379 8.20 5.05 11.59
C ASP A 379 7.88 5.59 10.19
N PHE A 380 8.56 6.65 9.77
CA PHE A 380 8.39 7.27 8.44
C PHE A 380 9.38 6.77 7.39
N PHE A 381 10.44 6.08 7.80
CA PHE A 381 11.54 5.69 6.91
C PHE A 381 11.84 4.19 6.96
N ILE A 382 11.26 3.45 7.90
CA ILE A 382 11.39 2.01 8.09
C ILE A 382 10.01 1.36 7.93
N SER A 383 9.96 0.24 7.21
CA SER A 383 8.77 -0.60 7.10
C SER A 383 8.51 -1.30 8.43
N THR A 384 7.32 -1.10 9.00
CA THR A 384 6.89 -1.81 10.22
C THR A 384 6.76 -3.31 10.03
N ASP A 385 6.45 -3.77 8.81
CA ASP A 385 6.26 -5.18 8.49
C ASP A 385 7.56 -5.95 8.32
N THR A 386 8.58 -5.29 7.77
CA THR A 386 9.84 -5.95 7.39
C THR A 386 11.06 -5.47 8.18
N GLY A 387 10.93 -4.36 8.93
CA GLY A 387 12.05 -3.68 9.58
C GLY A 387 13.07 -3.08 8.60
N ASN A 388 12.79 -3.12 7.29
CA ASN A 388 13.69 -2.62 6.26
C ASN A 388 13.55 -1.11 6.10
N PHE A 389 14.68 -0.46 5.81
CA PHE A 389 14.75 0.98 5.60
C PHE A 389 14.17 1.34 4.21
N ILE A 390 12.86 1.59 4.15
CA ILE A 390 12.09 1.97 2.94
C ILE A 390 12.82 3.07 2.19
N PHE A 391 13.22 4.11 2.92
CA PHE A 391 13.95 5.26 2.37
C PHE A 391 15.17 4.85 1.52
N LEU A 392 15.96 3.89 1.99
CA LEU A 392 17.14 3.44 1.27
C LEU A 392 16.80 2.62 0.03
N GLU A 393 15.78 1.76 0.11
CA GLU A 393 15.35 1.00 -1.07
C GLU A 393 14.78 1.93 -2.15
N ASP A 394 13.99 2.94 -1.77
CA ASP A 394 13.45 3.91 -2.73
C ASP A 394 14.54 4.80 -3.32
N LEU A 395 15.51 5.25 -2.51
CA LEU A 395 16.70 5.93 -3.01
C LEU A 395 17.47 5.06 -4.01
N LYS A 396 17.73 3.79 -3.68
CA LYS A 396 18.43 2.87 -4.59
C LYS A 396 17.62 2.61 -5.87
N ASN A 397 16.29 2.58 -5.79
CA ASN A 397 15.41 2.42 -6.96
C ASN A 397 15.44 3.68 -7.85
N GLN A 398 15.39 4.88 -7.26
CA GLN A 398 15.54 6.14 -8.03
C GLN A 398 16.91 6.20 -8.71
N LEU A 399 17.99 5.91 -8.00
CA LEU A 399 19.34 5.92 -8.56
C LEU A 399 19.52 4.83 -9.63
N LEU A 400 18.93 3.66 -9.46
CA LEU A 400 18.91 2.63 -10.49
C LEU A 400 18.17 3.13 -11.74
N PHE A 401 17.01 3.76 -11.57
CA PHE A 401 16.25 4.33 -12.69
C PHE A 401 17.07 5.40 -13.42
N GLU A 402 17.70 6.33 -12.70
CA GLU A 402 18.59 7.36 -13.28
C GLU A 402 19.77 6.76 -14.05
N LEU A 403 20.33 5.65 -13.55
CA LEU A 403 21.41 4.92 -14.22
C LEU A 403 20.96 4.31 -15.56
N ILE A 404 19.76 3.71 -15.61
CA ILE A 404 19.30 2.95 -16.79
C ILE A 404 18.52 3.81 -17.78
N LYS A 405 17.94 4.94 -17.34
CA LYS A 405 17.15 5.87 -18.16
C LYS A 405 17.83 6.29 -19.47
N PRO A 406 19.16 6.55 -19.53
CA PRO A 406 19.83 6.86 -20.79
C PRO A 406 19.70 5.77 -21.86
N ASN A 407 19.49 4.52 -21.47
CA ASN A 407 19.32 3.41 -22.40
C ASN A 407 17.92 3.35 -23.03
N TYR A 408 16.94 4.12 -22.54
CA TYR A 408 15.55 4.05 -23.03
C TYR A 408 15.43 4.48 -24.48
N GLY A 409 16.23 5.46 -24.91
CA GLY A 409 16.26 5.91 -26.31
C GLY A 409 16.78 4.84 -27.29
N ASN A 410 17.41 3.78 -26.78
CA ASN A 410 17.94 2.68 -27.59
C ASN A 410 17.02 1.45 -27.61
N ILE A 411 15.89 1.50 -26.90
CA ILE A 411 14.93 0.39 -26.87
C ILE A 411 14.14 0.36 -28.17
N ASN A 412 14.23 -0.76 -28.88
CA ASN A 412 13.31 -1.09 -29.94
C ASN A 412 12.09 -1.83 -29.36
N VAL A 413 10.89 -1.37 -29.71
CA VAL A 413 9.62 -2.05 -29.37
C VAL A 413 9.00 -2.57 -30.66
N ASP A 414 8.82 -3.88 -30.77
CA ASP A 414 8.10 -4.46 -31.89
C ASP A 414 6.58 -4.29 -31.69
N MET A 415 6.04 -3.23 -32.29
CA MET A 415 4.62 -2.90 -32.21
C MET A 415 3.73 -3.96 -32.89
N SER A 416 4.26 -4.75 -33.82
CA SER A 416 3.50 -5.82 -34.46
C SER A 416 3.30 -7.00 -33.51
N VAL A 417 4.33 -7.33 -32.72
CA VAL A 417 4.29 -8.34 -31.66
C VAL A 417 3.45 -7.89 -30.47
N LEU A 418 3.50 -6.60 -30.11
CA LEU A 418 2.71 -6.03 -29.02
C LEU A 418 1.19 -6.01 -29.31
N SER A 419 0.82 -5.98 -30.60
CA SER A 419 -0.56 -5.77 -31.03
C SER A 419 -1.52 -6.81 -30.45
N GLY A 420 -2.50 -6.35 -29.68
CA GLY A 420 -3.52 -7.20 -29.04
C GLY A 420 -3.09 -7.84 -27.72
N ILE A 421 -1.92 -7.49 -27.17
CA ILE A 421 -1.45 -7.95 -25.86
C ILE A 421 -1.65 -6.85 -24.81
N ASP A 422 -2.60 -7.07 -23.91
CA ASP A 422 -3.00 -6.13 -22.85
C ASP A 422 -3.46 -6.86 -21.57
N MET A 423 -3.99 -6.14 -20.58
CA MET A 423 -4.49 -6.74 -19.33
C MET A 423 -5.63 -7.76 -19.55
N LYS A 424 -6.43 -7.64 -20.63
CA LYS A 424 -7.50 -8.59 -20.94
C LYS A 424 -6.96 -9.87 -21.60
N SER A 425 -5.81 -9.79 -22.26
CA SER A 425 -5.19 -10.93 -22.94
C SER A 425 -4.60 -12.02 -22.02
N VAL A 426 -4.51 -11.77 -20.71
CA VAL A 426 -3.89 -12.70 -19.73
C VAL A 426 -4.79 -13.01 -18.53
N ALA A 427 -4.62 -14.20 -17.94
CA ALA A 427 -5.23 -14.53 -16.65
C ALA A 427 -4.50 -13.82 -15.48
N PRO A 428 -5.16 -13.55 -14.34
CA PRO A 428 -4.47 -13.03 -13.15
C PRO A 428 -3.56 -14.09 -12.52
N ASN A 429 -2.31 -13.72 -12.24
CA ASN A 429 -1.34 -14.59 -11.58
C ASN A 429 -1.13 -14.14 -10.13
N PHE A 430 -1.53 -14.99 -9.18
CA PHE A 430 -1.40 -14.76 -7.74
C PHE A 430 -0.21 -15.49 -7.11
N TYR A 431 0.57 -16.23 -7.89
CA TYR A 431 1.47 -17.28 -7.39
C TYR A 431 2.91 -17.18 -7.89
N TYR A 432 3.13 -16.83 -9.16
CA TYR A 432 4.43 -17.01 -9.84
C TYR A 432 5.15 -15.74 -10.20
#